data_AF-A0A8C2TYA7-F1
#
_entry.id   AF-A0A8C2TYA7-F1
#
_cell.length_a   1.000
_cell.length_b   1.000
_cell.length_c   1.000
_cell.angle_alpha   90.00
_cell.angle_beta   90.00
_cell.angle_gamma   90.00
#
_symmetry.space_group_name_H-M   'P 1'
#
loop_
_entity.id
_entity.type
_entity.pdbx_description
1 polymer ?
#
loop_
_entity_poly.entity_id
_entity_poly.type
_entity_poly.pdbx_seq_one_letter_code
_entity_poly.pdbx_strand_id
1 'polypeptide(L)'
;MATAGSGEPDSCETGICQWTDLDVVAMERLQAAPTLQDRRDVLAEVLPGPPVLLDAYEAAVELGQELGLSPGPLSALLAIVRRAISMCAQTPLPDVEECYAYVSELLLRHAVHHPPVSVAVFGLTQVACIAAHLFGTVLRHAKLYAYVLTPQVCLDLTLVYVDSPEHGPEGEVPTTLPEEEGETSGNPNTEPPFQEAAVPELVQVPAEVYLSKEDVSGSLRASPRSKKHLRRSQGSRQGNKRH
;
A
#
# COMPACT_ATOMS: atom_id res chain seq x y z
N MET A 1 5.66 -38.69 15.50
CA MET A 1 4.60 -38.30 14.54
C MET A 1 4.27 -36.84 14.83
N ALA A 2 4.94 -35.92 14.13
CA ALA A 2 4.69 -34.49 14.23
C ALA A 2 3.81 -34.10 13.05
N THR A 3 2.61 -33.61 13.33
CA THR A 3 1.69 -33.05 12.34
C THR A 3 2.21 -31.68 11.91
N ALA A 4 2.78 -31.62 10.72
CA ALA A 4 3.06 -30.35 10.04
C ALA A 4 1.71 -29.66 9.77
N GLY A 5 1.48 -28.52 10.41
CA GLY A 5 0.42 -27.60 10.04
C GLY A 5 0.79 -26.98 8.70
N SER A 6 0.19 -27.47 7.62
CA SER A 6 0.20 -26.80 6.33
C SER A 6 -0.57 -25.49 6.45
N GLY A 7 0.14 -24.37 6.48
CA GLY A 7 -0.45 -23.07 6.18
C GLY A 7 -0.88 -23.09 4.72
N GLU A 8 -2.17 -23.28 4.50
CA GLU A 8 -2.83 -23.07 3.22
C GLU A 8 -2.57 -21.62 2.80
N PRO A 9 -2.15 -21.33 1.54
CA PRO A 9 -2.06 -19.95 1.11
C PRO A 9 -3.49 -19.39 1.10
N ASP A 10 -3.75 -18.44 2.00
CA ASP A 10 -5.03 -17.73 2.06
C ASP A 10 -5.40 -17.30 0.65
N SER A 11 -6.45 -17.94 0.11
CA SER A 11 -7.04 -17.51 -1.15
C SER A 11 -7.33 -16.02 -1.02
N CYS A 12 -7.03 -15.25 -2.08
CA CYS A 12 -7.19 -13.79 -2.14
C CYS A 12 -8.68 -13.39 -2.15
N GLU A 13 -9.47 -13.90 -1.20
CA GLU A 13 -10.85 -13.55 -0.99
C GLU A 13 -10.91 -12.14 -0.39
N THR A 14 -11.35 -11.24 -1.23
CA THR A 14 -11.73 -9.86 -0.93
C THR A 14 -13.03 -9.86 -0.11
N GLY A 15 -12.94 -10.21 1.16
CA GLY A 15 -14.02 -10.11 2.15
C GLY A 15 -14.11 -8.72 2.80
N ILE A 16 -15.16 -8.48 3.59
CA ILE A 16 -15.26 -7.28 4.43
C ILE A 16 -14.21 -7.38 5.55
N CYS A 17 -13.39 -6.34 5.70
CA CYS A 17 -12.19 -6.33 6.54
C CYS A 17 -12.41 -5.71 7.94
N GLN A 18 -13.66 -5.61 8.41
CA GLN A 18 -13.95 -4.99 9.70
C GLN A 18 -13.65 -5.96 10.85
N TRP A 19 -12.86 -5.51 11.84
CA TRP A 19 -12.46 -6.32 13.01
C TRP A 19 -11.75 -7.65 12.67
N THR A 20 -11.15 -7.76 11.48
CA THR A 20 -10.45 -9.00 11.06
C THR A 20 -9.10 -9.16 11.72
N ASP A 21 -8.34 -8.07 11.78
CA ASP A 21 -6.94 -8.06 12.22
C ASP A 21 -6.73 -7.33 13.55
N LEU A 22 -7.69 -6.47 13.92
CA LEU A 22 -7.65 -5.68 15.14
C LEU A 22 -8.94 -5.92 15.92
N ASP A 23 -8.85 -6.25 17.20
CA ASP A 23 -10.01 -6.35 18.08
C ASP A 23 -10.42 -4.97 18.63
N VAL A 24 -11.59 -4.91 19.26
CA VAL A 24 -12.12 -3.66 19.82
C VAL A 24 -11.19 -3.10 20.90
N VAL A 25 -10.59 -3.98 21.71
CA VAL A 25 -9.70 -3.60 22.82
C VAL A 25 -8.40 -3.00 22.29
N ALA A 26 -7.75 -3.60 21.29
CA ALA A 26 -6.58 -3.03 20.64
C ALA A 26 -6.90 -1.69 19.98
N MET A 27 -8.08 -1.55 19.35
CA MET A 27 -8.48 -0.28 18.75
C MET A 27 -8.67 0.83 19.80
N GLU A 28 -9.29 0.53 20.93
CA GLU A 28 -9.41 1.49 22.04
C GLU A 28 -8.04 1.89 22.59
N ARG A 29 -7.12 0.93 22.77
CA ARG A 29 -5.74 1.19 23.17
C ARG A 29 -5.01 2.08 22.16
N LEU A 30 -5.18 1.80 20.87
CA LEU A 30 -4.58 2.57 19.77
C LEU A 30 -5.09 4.01 19.73
N GLN A 31 -6.39 4.22 20.02
CA GLN A 31 -6.99 5.56 20.08
C GLN A 31 -6.65 6.32 21.36
N ALA A 32 -6.45 5.62 22.47
CA ALA A 32 -6.07 6.21 23.76
C ALA A 32 -4.58 6.58 23.83
N ALA A 33 -3.75 6.04 22.95
CA ALA A 33 -2.31 6.28 22.93
C ALA A 33 -1.98 7.77 22.63
N PRO A 34 -1.34 8.50 23.56
CA PRO A 34 -1.10 9.93 23.42
C PRO A 34 0.12 10.26 22.57
N THR A 35 1.12 9.37 22.55
CA THR A 35 2.35 9.58 21.80
C THR A 35 2.44 8.65 20.59
N LEU A 36 3.23 9.07 19.61
CA LEU A 36 3.59 8.28 18.44
C LEU A 36 4.16 6.92 18.85
N GLN A 37 5.07 6.90 19.83
CA GLN A 37 5.73 5.68 20.28
C GLN A 37 4.73 4.70 20.90
N ASP A 38 3.81 5.19 21.75
CA ASP A 38 2.78 4.35 22.37
C ASP A 38 1.88 3.70 21.31
N ARG A 39 1.52 4.43 20.24
CA ARG A 39 0.76 3.86 19.11
C ARG A 39 1.55 2.76 18.42
N ARG A 40 2.84 2.99 18.16
CA ARG A 40 3.71 2.01 17.48
C ARG A 40 3.88 0.75 18.32
N ASP A 41 3.99 0.88 19.63
CA ASP A 41 4.08 -0.26 20.55
C ASP A 41 2.78 -1.10 20.51
N VAL A 42 1.61 -0.45 20.51
CA VAL A 42 0.31 -1.14 20.34
C VAL A 42 0.21 -1.82 18.97
N LEU A 43 0.61 -1.13 17.89
CA LEU A 43 0.60 -1.70 16.55
C LEU A 43 1.55 -2.90 16.42
N ALA A 44 2.74 -2.84 17.03
CA ALA A 44 3.70 -3.93 17.02
C ALA A 44 3.24 -5.15 17.80
N GLU A 45 2.47 -4.95 18.88
CA GLU A 45 1.86 -6.04 19.64
C GLU A 45 0.76 -6.77 18.84
N VAL A 46 -0.09 -6.01 18.14
CA VAL A 46 -1.29 -6.57 17.50
C VAL A 46 -1.02 -7.02 16.06
N LEU A 47 -0.22 -6.26 15.32
CA LEU A 47 0.17 -6.49 13.93
C LEU A 47 1.70 -6.62 13.84
N PRO A 48 2.28 -7.76 14.26
CA PRO A 48 3.71 -7.94 14.27
C PRO A 48 4.28 -7.90 12.85
N GLY A 49 5.44 -7.26 12.70
CA GLY A 49 6.12 -7.20 11.42
C GLY A 49 7.39 -6.35 11.42
N PRO A 50 8.09 -6.30 10.27
CA PRO A 50 9.22 -5.41 10.06
C PRO A 50 8.85 -3.94 10.29
N PRO A 51 9.81 -3.07 10.63
CA PRO A 51 9.55 -1.65 10.95
C PRO A 51 8.83 -0.90 9.82
N VAL A 52 9.07 -1.28 8.55
CA VAL A 52 8.39 -0.67 7.41
C VAL A 52 6.88 -0.95 7.36
N LEU A 53 6.42 -2.09 7.91
CA LEU A 53 4.99 -2.34 8.05
C LEU A 53 4.37 -1.44 9.11
N LEU A 54 5.08 -1.22 10.22
CA LEU A 54 4.63 -0.31 11.27
C LEU A 54 4.52 1.12 10.75
N ASP A 55 5.45 1.56 9.90
CA ASP A 55 5.38 2.87 9.24
C ASP A 55 4.13 2.98 8.34
N ALA A 56 3.82 1.94 7.59
CA ALA A 56 2.63 1.89 6.75
C ALA A 56 1.33 1.90 7.56
N TYR A 57 1.27 1.14 8.66
CA TYR A 57 0.12 1.13 9.56
C TYR A 57 -0.06 2.47 10.27
N GLU A 58 1.04 3.09 10.71
CA GLU A 58 0.99 4.41 11.32
C GLU A 58 0.45 5.45 10.35
N ALA A 59 0.96 5.50 9.12
CA ALA A 59 0.47 6.43 8.10
C ALA A 59 -1.02 6.21 7.80
N ALA A 60 -1.49 4.95 7.86
CA ALA A 60 -2.90 4.62 7.72
C ALA A 60 -3.75 5.07 8.93
N VAL A 61 -3.21 5.00 10.16
CA VAL A 61 -3.86 5.55 11.35
C VAL A 61 -4.00 7.06 11.24
N GLU A 62 -2.94 7.75 10.84
CA GLU A 62 -2.95 9.21 10.65
C GLU A 62 -3.98 9.64 9.61
N LEU A 63 -4.00 8.97 8.45
CA LEU A 63 -5.04 9.17 7.44
C LEU A 63 -6.44 8.94 8.01
N GLY A 64 -6.62 7.87 8.79
CA GLY A 64 -7.90 7.56 9.41
C GLY A 64 -8.37 8.63 10.39
N GLN A 65 -7.45 9.26 11.12
CA GLN A 65 -7.74 10.39 12.00
C GLN A 65 -8.10 11.65 11.20
N GLU A 66 -7.38 11.96 10.12
CA GLU A 66 -7.68 13.08 9.23
C GLU A 66 -9.06 12.96 8.58
N LEU A 67 -9.45 11.73 8.22
CA LEU A 67 -10.76 11.43 7.64
C LEU A 67 -11.89 11.29 8.67
N GLY A 68 -11.58 11.40 9.97
CA GLY A 68 -12.54 11.26 11.06
C GLY A 68 -13.21 9.89 11.11
N LEU A 69 -12.46 8.81 10.80
CA LEU A 69 -12.99 7.45 10.76
C LEU A 69 -13.41 6.97 12.16
N SER A 70 -14.56 6.31 12.22
CA SER A 70 -14.97 5.58 13.43
C SER A 70 -14.09 4.33 13.62
N PRO A 71 -14.02 3.74 14.83
CA PRO A 71 -13.08 2.65 15.12
C PRO A 71 -13.26 1.41 14.20
N GLY A 72 -14.50 1.12 13.80
CA GLY A 72 -14.78 0.04 12.86
C GLY A 72 -14.13 0.25 11.48
N PRO A 73 -14.47 1.30 10.73
CA PRO A 73 -13.81 1.68 9.48
C PRO A 73 -12.29 1.84 9.60
N LEU A 74 -11.78 2.37 10.72
CA LEU A 74 -10.34 2.44 10.96
C LEU A 74 -9.69 1.04 11.04
N SER A 75 -10.34 0.09 11.70
CA SER A 75 -9.86 -1.31 11.74
C SER A 75 -9.85 -1.92 10.33
N ALA A 76 -10.88 -1.61 9.52
CA ALA A 76 -10.97 -2.06 8.14
C ALA A 76 -9.88 -1.45 7.26
N LEU A 77 -9.54 -0.17 7.46
CA LEU A 77 -8.45 0.49 6.74
C LEU A 77 -7.11 -0.21 7.00
N LEU A 78 -6.78 -0.51 8.26
CA LEU A 78 -5.55 -1.21 8.62
C LEU A 78 -5.48 -2.62 8.01
N ALA A 79 -6.60 -3.35 8.05
CA ALA A 79 -6.72 -4.65 7.41
C ALA A 79 -6.56 -4.57 5.88
N ILE A 80 -7.13 -3.55 5.23
CA ILE A 80 -6.95 -3.31 3.79
C ILE A 80 -5.49 -3.03 3.46
N VAL A 81 -4.80 -2.18 4.25
CA VAL A 81 -3.36 -1.91 4.07
C VAL A 81 -2.55 -3.19 4.21
N ARG A 82 -2.82 -3.99 5.24
CA ARG A 82 -2.16 -5.28 5.45
C ARG A 82 -2.34 -6.22 4.27
N ARG A 83 -3.57 -6.38 3.78
CA ARG A 83 -3.89 -7.22 2.62
C ARG A 83 -3.23 -6.70 1.34
N ALA A 84 -3.24 -5.40 1.11
CA ALA A 84 -2.59 -4.78 -0.05
C ALA A 84 -1.07 -5.04 -0.05
N ILE A 85 -0.42 -4.88 1.11
CA ILE A 85 1.00 -5.19 1.27
C ILE A 85 1.26 -6.69 1.08
N SER A 86 0.41 -7.54 1.65
CA SER A 86 0.51 -8.99 1.50
C SER A 86 0.40 -9.43 0.04
N MET A 87 -0.51 -8.83 -0.74
CA MET A 87 -0.62 -9.07 -2.17
C MET A 87 0.64 -8.67 -2.92
N CYS A 88 1.20 -7.50 -2.62
CA CYS A 88 2.46 -7.03 -3.21
C CYS A 88 3.64 -7.95 -2.89
N ALA A 89 3.56 -8.72 -1.79
CA ALA A 89 4.62 -9.60 -1.34
C ALA A 89 4.43 -11.07 -1.73
N GLN A 90 3.35 -11.43 -2.43
CA GLN A 90 3.12 -12.81 -2.87
C GLN A 90 4.18 -13.30 -3.85
N THR A 91 4.72 -12.39 -4.66
CA THR A 91 5.77 -12.68 -5.62
C THR A 91 6.96 -11.74 -5.38
N PRO A 92 8.21 -12.21 -5.60
CA PRO A 92 9.40 -11.37 -5.45
C PRO A 92 9.47 -10.26 -6.51
N LEU A 93 8.70 -10.39 -7.59
CA LEU A 93 8.58 -9.40 -8.65
C LEU A 93 7.09 -9.05 -8.84
N PRO A 94 6.53 -8.15 -8.02
CA PRO A 94 5.10 -7.86 -8.03
C PRO A 94 4.66 -7.25 -9.36
N ASP A 95 3.55 -7.77 -9.91
CA ASP A 95 2.82 -7.12 -10.99
C ASP A 95 1.95 -5.99 -10.40
N VAL A 96 2.27 -4.76 -10.76
CA VAL A 96 1.57 -3.57 -10.26
C VAL A 96 0.14 -3.53 -10.75
N GLU A 97 -0.15 -4.05 -11.96
CA GLU A 97 -1.49 -4.05 -12.52
C GLU A 97 -2.41 -5.01 -11.75
N GLU A 98 -1.92 -6.20 -11.43
CA GLU A 98 -2.64 -7.18 -10.60
C GLU A 98 -2.87 -6.65 -9.18
N CYS A 99 -1.86 -6.04 -8.57
CA CYS A 99 -1.99 -5.43 -7.26
C CYS A 99 -2.99 -4.26 -7.27
N TYR A 100 -2.98 -3.44 -8.33
CA TYR A 100 -3.93 -2.35 -8.51
C TYR A 100 -5.36 -2.87 -8.66
N ALA A 101 -5.57 -3.90 -9.48
CA ALA A 101 -6.87 -4.52 -9.67
C ALA A 101 -7.41 -5.07 -8.33
N TYR A 102 -6.57 -5.80 -7.59
CA TYR A 102 -6.95 -6.34 -6.28
C TYR A 102 -7.33 -5.24 -5.29
N VAL A 103 -6.50 -4.21 -5.12
CA VAL A 103 -6.76 -3.12 -4.17
C VAL A 103 -8.02 -2.35 -4.57
N SER A 104 -8.24 -2.13 -5.86
CA SER A 104 -9.45 -1.48 -6.37
C SER A 104 -10.71 -2.29 -6.07
N GLU A 105 -10.66 -3.60 -6.30
CA GLU A 105 -11.77 -4.51 -6.02
C GLU A 105 -12.08 -4.60 -4.52
N LEU A 106 -11.02 -4.62 -3.69
CA LEU A 106 -11.12 -4.62 -2.25
C LEU A 106 -11.78 -3.33 -1.74
N LEU A 107 -11.33 -2.16 -2.20
CA LEU A 107 -11.93 -0.87 -1.82
C LEU A 107 -13.39 -0.75 -2.27
N LEU A 108 -13.72 -1.22 -3.47
CA LEU A 108 -15.08 -1.13 -4.00
C LEU A 108 -16.07 -1.91 -3.13
N ARG A 109 -15.69 -3.08 -2.60
CA ARG A 109 -16.53 -3.84 -1.67
C ARG A 109 -16.84 -3.11 -0.37
N HIS A 110 -15.92 -2.27 0.10
CA HIS A 110 -16.10 -1.48 1.32
C HIS A 110 -16.86 -0.16 1.07
N ALA A 111 -16.90 0.28 -0.20
CA ALA A 111 -17.64 1.47 -0.65
C ALA A 111 -19.10 1.18 -1.01
N VAL A 112 -19.41 -0.04 -1.46
CA VAL A 112 -20.72 -0.39 -2.03
C VAL A 112 -21.64 -1.04 -1.01
N HIS A 113 -22.85 -0.50 -0.90
CA HIS A 113 -23.94 -1.05 -0.13
C HIS A 113 -24.50 -2.36 -0.74
N HIS A 114 -24.33 -3.51 -0.08
CA HIS A 114 -24.88 -4.81 -0.51
C HIS A 114 -26.16 -5.21 0.28
N PRO A 115 -27.33 -5.41 -0.37
CA PRO A 115 -28.60 -5.75 0.30
C PRO A 115 -28.53 -7.09 1.08
N PRO A 116 -29.40 -7.36 2.08
CA PRO A 116 -30.62 -6.63 2.49
C PRO A 116 -30.45 -5.62 3.63
N VAL A 117 -29.29 -5.58 4.30
CA VAL A 117 -28.94 -4.55 5.30
C VAL A 117 -27.54 -4.07 4.98
N SER A 118 -27.44 -3.10 4.07
CA SER A 118 -26.17 -2.58 3.60
C SER A 118 -25.77 -1.36 4.42
N VAL A 119 -24.58 -1.37 5.00
CA VAL A 119 -23.92 -0.14 5.47
C VAL A 119 -22.54 -0.14 4.83
N ALA A 120 -22.28 0.85 3.95
CA ALA A 120 -20.93 1.05 3.44
C ALA A 120 -20.00 1.36 4.60
N VAL A 121 -18.82 0.73 4.59
CA VAL A 121 -17.79 0.94 5.62
C VAL A 121 -17.17 2.33 5.46
N PHE A 122 -17.04 2.79 4.22
CA PHE A 122 -16.49 4.10 3.89
C PHE A 122 -17.45 4.91 3.02
N GLY A 123 -17.50 6.22 3.24
CA GLY A 123 -18.14 7.15 2.31
C GLY A 123 -17.32 7.35 1.03
N LEU A 124 -17.95 7.80 -0.06
CA LEU A 124 -17.27 7.97 -1.36
C LEU A 124 -16.02 8.87 -1.28
N THR A 125 -16.09 9.96 -0.51
CA THR A 125 -14.95 10.88 -0.31
C THR A 125 -13.81 10.20 0.43
N GLN A 126 -14.13 9.42 1.48
CA GLN A 126 -13.15 8.65 2.24
C GLN A 126 -12.47 7.60 1.35
N VAL A 127 -13.24 6.90 0.51
CA VAL A 127 -12.71 5.91 -0.44
C VAL A 127 -11.70 6.55 -1.41
N ALA A 128 -12.00 7.75 -1.94
CA ALA A 128 -11.09 8.44 -2.84
C ALA A 128 -9.76 8.81 -2.14
N CYS A 129 -9.81 9.32 -0.91
CA CYS A 129 -8.62 9.63 -0.11
C CYS A 129 -7.82 8.37 0.24
N ILE A 130 -8.51 7.29 0.64
CA ILE A 130 -7.88 6.00 0.96
C ILE A 130 -7.23 5.40 -0.29
N ALA A 131 -7.89 5.43 -1.44
CA ALA A 131 -7.33 4.96 -2.71
C ALA A 131 -6.06 5.73 -3.07
N ALA A 132 -6.10 7.08 -3.02
CA ALA A 132 -4.94 7.91 -3.27
C ALA A 132 -3.77 7.59 -2.33
N HIS A 133 -4.06 7.36 -1.05
CA HIS A 133 -3.06 6.96 -0.07
C HIS A 133 -2.47 5.57 -0.39
N LEU A 134 -3.29 4.55 -0.61
CA LEU A 134 -2.84 3.18 -0.90
C LEU A 134 -2.00 3.13 -2.19
N PHE A 135 -2.40 3.85 -3.22
CA PHE A 135 -1.65 3.90 -4.47
C PHE A 135 -0.36 4.70 -4.33
N GLY A 136 -0.39 5.81 -3.59
CA GLY A 136 0.76 6.68 -3.35
C GLY A 136 1.80 6.12 -2.39
N THR A 137 1.41 5.19 -1.49
CA THR A 137 2.28 4.65 -0.44
C THR A 137 2.50 3.14 -0.57
N VAL A 138 1.45 2.33 -0.64
CA VAL A 138 1.56 0.87 -0.67
C VAL A 138 2.03 0.40 -2.05
N LEU A 139 1.26 0.69 -3.11
CA LEU A 139 1.61 0.23 -4.47
C LEU A 139 2.88 0.89 -5.00
N ARG A 140 3.08 2.18 -4.73
CA ARG A 140 4.31 2.88 -5.11
C ARG A 140 5.57 2.21 -4.57
N HIS A 141 5.48 1.61 -3.38
CA HIS A 141 6.59 0.91 -2.73
C HIS A 141 6.41 -0.62 -2.74
N ALA A 142 5.63 -1.19 -3.67
CA ALA A 142 5.34 -2.63 -3.73
C ALA A 142 6.63 -3.49 -3.73
N LYS A 143 7.66 -3.08 -4.49
CA LYS A 143 8.97 -3.76 -4.54
C LYS A 143 9.70 -3.75 -3.20
N LEU A 144 9.56 -2.69 -2.41
CA LEU A 144 10.14 -2.62 -1.07
C LEU A 144 9.49 -3.66 -0.17
N TYR A 145 8.15 -3.71 -0.16
CA TYR A 145 7.42 -4.68 0.65
C TYR A 145 7.72 -6.11 0.22
N ALA A 146 7.75 -6.39 -1.09
CA ALA A 146 8.16 -7.68 -1.61
C ALA A 146 9.56 -8.06 -1.12
N TYR A 147 10.54 -7.15 -1.21
CA TYR A 147 11.90 -7.40 -0.76
C TYR A 147 11.98 -7.72 0.74
N VAL A 148 11.36 -6.90 1.59
CA VAL A 148 11.44 -7.06 3.06
C VAL A 148 10.70 -8.31 3.55
N LEU A 149 9.62 -8.71 2.85
CA LEU A 149 8.80 -9.86 3.23
C LEU A 149 9.21 -11.16 2.53
N THR A 150 10.10 -11.11 1.54
CA THR A 150 10.64 -12.32 0.90
C THR A 150 11.49 -13.09 1.91
N PRO A 151 11.16 -14.37 2.20
CA PRO A 151 12.00 -15.20 3.06
C PRO A 151 13.41 -15.33 2.47
N GLN A 152 14.44 -15.03 3.26
CA GLN A 152 15.82 -15.23 2.83
C GLN A 152 16.15 -16.72 2.88
N VAL A 153 16.60 -17.27 1.75
CA VAL A 153 17.08 -18.65 1.67
C VAL A 153 18.61 -18.63 1.63
N CYS A 154 19.26 -19.17 2.64
CA CYS A 154 20.71 -19.36 2.64
C CYS A 154 21.07 -20.59 1.81
N LEU A 155 21.79 -20.38 0.71
CA LEU A 155 22.33 -21.48 -0.09
C LEU A 155 23.74 -21.83 0.41
N ASP A 156 23.87 -22.99 1.06
CA ASP A 156 25.18 -23.53 1.46
C ASP A 156 25.75 -24.38 0.31
N LEU A 157 26.71 -23.81 -0.42
CA LEU A 157 27.34 -24.47 -1.57
C LEU A 157 28.68 -25.09 -1.16
N THR A 158 28.73 -26.42 -1.16
CA THR A 158 30.01 -27.14 -1.13
C THR A 158 30.39 -27.50 -2.56
N LEU A 159 31.34 -26.77 -3.12
CA LEU A 159 31.87 -27.05 -4.46
C LEU A 159 33.09 -27.97 -4.34
N VAL A 160 32.98 -29.18 -4.89
CA VAL A 160 34.13 -30.06 -5.10
C VAL A 160 34.51 -29.96 -6.56
N TYR A 161 35.62 -29.27 -6.83
CA TYR A 161 36.20 -29.27 -8.17
C TYR A 161 36.84 -30.63 -8.41
N VAL A 162 36.34 -31.37 -9.40
CA VAL A 162 36.99 -32.57 -9.89
C VAL A 162 37.87 -32.12 -11.04
N ASP A 163 39.18 -32.27 -10.88
CA ASP A 163 40.14 -31.95 -11.93
C ASP A 163 39.73 -32.65 -13.23
N SER A 164 39.61 -31.86 -14.30
CA SER A 164 39.40 -32.38 -15.64
C SER A 164 40.46 -33.43 -15.93
N PRO A 165 40.14 -34.58 -16.57
CA PRO A 165 41.14 -35.58 -16.91
C PRO A 165 42.26 -34.89 -17.67
N GLU A 166 43.47 -35.04 -17.15
CA GLU A 166 44.70 -34.54 -17.73
C GLU A 166 44.67 -34.83 -19.22
N HIS A 167 44.78 -33.79 -20.04
CA HIS A 167 45.11 -33.99 -21.44
C HIS A 167 46.44 -34.75 -21.43
N GLY A 168 46.42 -35.97 -21.95
CA GLY A 168 47.62 -36.80 -22.08
C GLY A 168 48.75 -36.02 -22.74
N PRO A 169 50.02 -36.43 -22.55
CA PRO A 169 51.17 -35.63 -22.90
C PRO A 169 51.07 -35.14 -24.35
N GLU A 170 50.83 -33.84 -24.50
CA GLU A 170 50.96 -33.15 -25.78
C GLU A 170 52.41 -33.31 -26.18
N GLY A 171 52.63 -34.12 -27.23
CA GLY A 171 53.92 -34.24 -27.87
C GLY A 171 54.40 -32.86 -28.28
N GLU A 172 55.62 -32.54 -27.86
CA GLU A 172 56.37 -31.34 -28.21
C GLU A 172 56.28 -31.09 -29.73
N VAL A 173 55.58 -30.03 -30.14
CA VAL A 173 55.69 -29.48 -31.49
C VAL A 173 56.39 -28.12 -31.37
N PRO A 174 57.54 -27.91 -32.06
CA PRO A 174 58.39 -26.75 -31.82
C PRO A 174 57.72 -25.41 -32.13
N THR A 175 57.97 -24.46 -31.24
CA THR A 175 57.86 -23.03 -31.49
C THR A 175 58.66 -22.63 -32.73
N THR A 176 57.98 -22.18 -33.78
CA THR A 176 58.56 -21.25 -34.77
C THR A 176 57.56 -20.14 -35.04
N LEU A 177 57.82 -18.97 -34.44
CA LEU A 177 57.24 -17.69 -34.85
C LEU A 177 57.91 -17.23 -36.15
N PRO A 178 57.18 -16.67 -37.12
CA PRO A 178 57.73 -15.66 -38.00
C PRO A 178 57.51 -14.28 -37.37
N GLU A 179 58.61 -13.56 -37.21
CA GLU A 179 58.68 -12.12 -36.98
C GLU A 179 58.12 -11.38 -38.22
N GLU A 180 57.25 -10.40 -38.03
CA GLU A 180 57.11 -9.25 -38.92
C GLU A 180 57.04 -8.00 -38.01
N GLU A 181 58.08 -7.19 -38.13
CA GLU A 181 58.26 -5.91 -37.47
C GLU A 181 57.29 -4.86 -38.03
N GLY A 182 56.88 -3.93 -37.16
CA GLY A 182 56.05 -2.77 -37.53
C GLY A 182 55.76 -1.89 -36.33
N GLU A 183 56.74 -1.09 -35.93
CA GLU A 183 56.66 -0.06 -34.88
C GLU A 183 55.49 0.92 -35.09
N THR A 184 54.75 1.26 -34.02
CA THR A 184 54.70 2.64 -33.49
C THR A 184 53.81 2.73 -32.24
N SER A 185 54.49 2.95 -31.11
CA SER A 185 54.22 3.91 -30.02
C SER A 185 52.82 4.05 -29.41
N GLY A 186 52.72 3.75 -28.10
CA GLY A 186 51.73 4.36 -27.21
C GLY A 186 51.49 3.61 -25.89
N ASN A 187 52.32 3.84 -24.87
CA ASN A 187 52.09 3.43 -23.47
C ASN A 187 51.22 4.50 -22.74
N PRO A 188 50.73 4.26 -21.50
CA PRO A 188 49.88 3.17 -20.98
C PRO A 188 48.66 3.71 -20.19
N ASN A 189 47.84 2.81 -19.64
CA ASN A 189 46.74 3.00 -18.67
C ASN A 189 45.36 3.39 -19.23
N THR A 190 44.35 2.55 -18.97
CA THR A 190 43.06 2.91 -18.31
C THR A 190 42.18 1.65 -18.24
N GLU A 191 41.97 1.12 -17.03
CA GLU A 191 40.77 0.36 -16.67
C GLU A 191 39.64 1.33 -16.27
N PRO A 192 38.36 0.89 -16.31
CA PRO A 192 37.26 1.61 -16.96
C PRO A 192 36.42 2.46 -16.00
N PRO A 193 35.60 3.41 -16.50
CA PRO A 193 34.44 3.86 -15.77
C PRO A 193 33.14 3.30 -16.33
N PHE A 194 32.39 2.72 -15.41
CA PHE A 194 30.95 2.51 -15.41
C PHE A 194 30.21 3.70 -16.05
N GLN A 195 29.33 3.42 -17.00
CA GLN A 195 28.43 4.42 -17.57
C GLN A 195 27.20 4.55 -16.66
N GLU A 196 27.24 5.58 -15.83
CA GLU A 196 26.10 6.17 -15.14
C GLU A 196 25.19 6.83 -16.18
N ALA A 197 24.02 6.24 -16.42
CA ALA A 197 23.04 6.79 -17.34
C ALA A 197 22.38 8.04 -16.72
N ALA A 198 22.69 9.18 -17.32
CA ALA A 198 22.24 10.50 -16.94
C ALA A 198 20.70 10.65 -16.98
N VAL A 199 20.20 11.33 -15.96
CA VAL A 199 18.83 11.83 -15.80
C VAL A 199 18.65 13.05 -16.70
N PRO A 200 17.61 13.14 -17.57
CA PRO A 200 17.25 14.41 -18.18
C PRO A 200 16.39 15.24 -17.21
N GLU A 201 17.04 16.30 -16.75
CA GLU A 201 16.60 17.65 -16.38
C GLU A 201 15.11 18.04 -16.46
N LEU A 202 14.69 18.69 -15.37
CA LEU A 202 13.42 19.35 -15.06
C LEU A 202 12.83 20.23 -16.19
N VAL A 203 11.56 19.98 -16.54
CA VAL A 203 10.69 20.98 -17.17
C VAL A 203 9.87 21.67 -16.07
N GLN A 204 10.04 22.98 -15.98
CA GLN A 204 9.40 23.89 -15.03
C GLN A 204 7.89 24.04 -15.30
N VAL A 205 7.08 24.00 -14.25
CA VAL A 205 5.68 24.41 -14.26
C VAL A 205 5.58 25.80 -13.60
N PRO A 206 5.00 26.83 -14.23
CA PRO A 206 4.81 28.10 -13.56
C PRO A 206 3.56 28.05 -12.67
N ALA A 207 3.76 28.24 -11.38
CA ALA A 207 2.74 28.77 -10.48
C ALA A 207 2.66 30.29 -10.68
N GLU A 208 1.45 30.85 -10.62
CA GLU A 208 1.08 32.22 -10.18
C GLU A 208 -0.35 32.53 -10.68
N VAL A 209 -1.35 32.30 -9.83
CA VAL A 209 -2.55 33.16 -9.81
C VAL A 209 -2.87 33.46 -8.35
N TYR A 210 -2.51 34.69 -7.98
CA TYR A 210 -2.87 35.40 -6.75
C TYR A 210 -4.36 35.29 -6.42
N LEU A 211 -4.69 34.87 -5.21
CA LEU A 211 -5.96 35.12 -4.55
C LEU A 211 -5.81 36.34 -3.63
N SER A 212 -6.26 37.49 -4.12
CA SER A 212 -6.35 38.72 -3.34
C SER A 212 -7.43 38.59 -2.26
N LYS A 213 -7.05 38.77 -1.00
CA LYS A 213 -7.96 39.18 0.07
C LYS A 213 -8.10 40.69 0.01
N GLU A 214 -9.31 41.22 0.10
CA GLU A 214 -9.67 42.30 1.05
C GLU A 214 -11.17 42.61 1.02
N ASP A 215 -11.63 43.01 2.21
CA ASP A 215 -12.97 43.19 2.71
C ASP A 215 -13.75 44.35 2.11
N VAL A 216 -15.09 44.24 2.04
CA VAL A 216 -16.02 45.35 2.41
C VAL A 216 -17.33 44.79 2.96
N SER A 217 -17.45 44.91 4.29
CA SER A 217 -18.59 45.39 5.08
C SER A 217 -19.96 45.59 4.38
N GLY A 218 -20.98 44.95 4.95
CA GLY A 218 -22.38 45.14 4.54
C GLY A 218 -23.38 44.53 5.52
N SER A 219 -23.36 44.99 6.77
CA SER A 219 -24.41 44.75 7.77
C SER A 219 -25.78 45.19 7.24
N LEU A 220 -26.80 44.34 7.30
CA LEU A 220 -28.20 44.75 7.55
C LEU A 220 -29.00 43.64 8.24
N ARG A 221 -29.51 44.02 9.41
CA ARG A 221 -30.36 43.26 10.33
C ARG A 221 -31.81 43.18 9.84
N ALA A 222 -32.50 42.17 10.38
CA ALA A 222 -33.92 42.12 10.78
C ALA A 222 -35.03 41.67 9.78
N SER A 223 -35.60 40.49 10.10
CA SER A 223 -37.03 40.11 10.30
C SER A 223 -38.12 41.20 10.13
N PRO A 224 -39.45 40.91 9.89
CA PRO A 224 -40.19 39.68 10.24
C PRO A 224 -41.38 39.22 9.35
N ARG A 225 -41.94 38.06 9.74
CA ARG A 225 -43.37 37.59 9.69
C ARG A 225 -44.25 37.92 8.46
N SER A 226 -44.81 36.85 7.87
CA SER A 226 -46.22 36.83 7.45
C SER A 226 -46.86 35.45 7.60
N LYS A 227 -47.92 35.42 8.43
CA LYS A 227 -48.92 34.36 8.60
C LYS A 227 -49.85 34.33 7.38
N LYS A 228 -50.34 33.15 6.98
CA LYS A 228 -51.73 32.94 6.51
C LYS A 228 -52.07 31.44 6.40
N HIS A 229 -52.94 30.99 7.32
CA HIS A 229 -54.09 30.08 7.20
C HIS A 229 -53.98 28.82 6.31
N LEU A 230 -54.01 27.61 6.90
CA LEU A 230 -55.19 26.83 7.32
C LEU A 230 -56.00 26.26 6.13
N ARG A 231 -55.78 24.97 5.82
CA ARG A 231 -56.90 24.05 5.59
C ARG A 231 -56.54 22.61 5.99
N ARG A 232 -57.52 22.03 6.67
CA ARG A 232 -57.59 20.74 7.36
C ARG A 232 -58.15 19.72 6.38
N SER A 233 -57.57 18.53 6.26
CA SER A 233 -58.26 17.36 5.70
C SER A 233 -58.19 16.22 6.71
N GLN A 234 -59.35 15.87 7.26
CA GLN A 234 -59.54 14.68 8.10
C GLN A 234 -59.63 13.45 7.19
N GLY A 235 -58.73 12.48 7.36
CA GLY A 235 -58.87 11.13 6.83
C GLY A 235 -59.57 10.24 7.85
N SER A 236 -60.75 9.77 7.48
CA SER A 236 -61.55 8.79 8.21
C SER A 236 -60.89 7.41 8.19
N ARG A 237 -60.73 6.77 9.37
CA ARG A 237 -60.54 5.31 9.50
C ARG A 237 -61.56 4.80 10.51
N GLN A 238 -62.73 4.39 10.01
CA GLN A 238 -63.61 3.48 10.74
C GLN A 238 -63.02 2.08 10.62
N GLY A 239 -62.77 1.45 11.77
CA GLY A 239 -62.54 0.02 11.87
C GLY A 239 -63.86 -0.74 11.76
N ASN A 240 -63.77 -2.01 11.38
CA ASN A 240 -64.79 -2.98 11.76
C ASN A 240 -64.13 -4.26 12.24
N LYS A 241 -64.59 -4.68 13.42
CA LYS A 241 -64.27 -5.92 14.12
C LYS A 241 -65.12 -7.07 13.58
N ARG A 242 -64.49 -8.23 13.62
CA ARG A 242 -64.94 -9.62 13.56
C ARG A 242 -66.37 -9.88 14.07
N HIS A 243 -67.05 -10.81 13.39
CA HIS A 243 -67.78 -11.92 14.00
C HIS A 243 -67.48 -13.19 13.20
#